data_AF-A0A7S0HZ06-F1
#
_entry.id   AF-A0A7S0HZ06-F1
#
_cell.length_a   1.000
_cell.length_b   1.000
_cell.length_c   1.000
_cell.angle_alpha   90.00
_cell.angle_beta   90.00
_cell.angle_gamma   90.00
#
_symmetry.space_group_name_H-M   'P 1'
#
loop_
_entity.id
_entity.type
_entity.pdbx_description
1 polymer ?
#
loop_
_entity_poly.entity_id
_entity_poly.type
_entity_poly.pdbx_seq_one_letter_code
_entity_poly.pdbx_strand_id
1 'polypeptide(L)'
;MLDRFGTTAKAYPLEVVELLRSKLTPRPFLHELLQGSRIPLPEKPAPKKRSPELEARLAKIKAQLEEEEYEKMTRDVRKTELEQDPSDMKAASNAMGEGLNVLVAKGTAFATGYYASVAAWGRDPFWNTIAGLVGLIIGFFVETTLFVARSSREISEQNLRRRRDRNKLSGVDRISQIVETENTSDSKSQDKKAIDGSA
;
A
#
# COMPACT_ATOMS: atom_id res chain seq x y z
N MET A 1 -27.57 -51.95 30.16
CA MET A 1 -28.34 -53.13 29.69
C MET A 1 -27.86 -53.50 28.29
N LEU A 2 -26.77 -54.27 28.19
CA LEU A 2 -26.34 -55.12 27.05
C LEU A 2 -24.96 -55.71 27.39
N ASP A 3 -24.94 -56.49 28.48
CA ASP A 3 -23.82 -57.33 28.88
C ASP A 3 -24.20 -58.78 28.56
N ARG A 4 -24.09 -59.18 27.29
CA ARG A 4 -24.56 -60.52 26.89
C ARG A 4 -23.89 -61.20 25.70
N PHE A 5 -22.67 -60.83 25.31
CA PHE A 5 -21.89 -61.65 24.36
C PHE A 5 -20.39 -61.62 24.68
N GLY A 6 -20.01 -62.26 25.78
CA GLY A 6 -18.66 -62.79 25.94
C GLY A 6 -18.48 -63.93 24.94
N THR A 7 -17.75 -63.72 23.85
CA THR A 7 -17.40 -64.79 22.93
C THR A 7 -16.00 -64.54 22.39
N THR A 8 -15.14 -65.54 22.59
CA THR A 8 -13.76 -65.63 22.13
C THR A 8 -13.72 -65.43 20.60
N ALA A 9 -13.14 -64.30 20.16
CA ALA A 9 -13.06 -63.98 18.74
C ALA A 9 -12.06 -64.92 18.04
N LYS A 10 -12.55 -66.00 17.43
CA LYS A 10 -11.77 -66.86 16.55
C LYS A 10 -11.69 -66.22 15.16
N ALA A 11 -10.49 -66.05 14.65
CA ALA A 11 -10.26 -65.62 13.27
C ALA A 11 -10.48 -66.82 12.33
N TYR A 12 -11.38 -66.67 11.36
CA TYR A 12 -11.64 -67.69 10.34
C TYR A 12 -11.17 -67.17 8.97
N PRO A 13 -10.48 -68.00 8.17
CA PRO A 13 -10.12 -67.63 6.81
C PRO A 13 -11.37 -67.50 5.92
N LEU A 14 -11.28 -66.64 4.90
CA LEU A 14 -12.40 -66.30 4.00
C LEU A 14 -13.01 -67.55 3.31
N GLU A 15 -12.21 -68.58 3.07
CA GLU A 15 -12.66 -69.85 2.49
C GLU A 15 -13.78 -70.52 3.31
N VAL A 16 -13.73 -70.41 4.65
CA VAL A 16 -14.74 -70.97 5.54
C VAL A 16 -16.06 -70.20 5.43
N VAL A 17 -15.98 -68.88 5.22
CA VAL A 17 -17.15 -68.01 5.06
C VAL A 17 -17.85 -68.30 3.72
N GLU A 18 -17.08 -68.49 2.66
CA GLU A 18 -17.61 -68.91 1.36
C GLU A 18 -18.24 -70.30 1.41
N LEU A 19 -17.62 -71.23 2.13
CA LEU A 19 -18.18 -72.58 2.34
C LEU A 19 -19.53 -72.51 3.07
N LEU A 20 -19.64 -71.72 4.16
CA LEU A 20 -20.90 -71.53 4.86
C LEU A 20 -21.98 -70.92 3.95
N ARG A 21 -21.62 -69.90 3.17
CA ARG A 21 -22.52 -69.29 2.18
C ARG A 21 -23.03 -70.31 1.15
N SER A 22 -22.19 -71.26 0.73
CA SER A 22 -22.56 -72.27 -0.25
C SER A 22 -23.55 -73.32 0.29
N LYS A 23 -23.56 -73.55 1.61
CA LYS A 23 -24.36 -74.60 2.28
C LYS A 23 -25.67 -74.10 2.90
N LEU A 24 -25.82 -72.81 3.16
CA LEU A 24 -27.07 -72.23 3.70
C LEU A 24 -28.06 -71.89 2.59
N THR A 25 -29.35 -72.20 2.82
CA THR A 25 -30.47 -71.85 1.93
C THR A 25 -31.56 -71.13 2.74
N PRO A 26 -32.01 -69.92 2.36
CA PRO A 26 -31.59 -69.14 1.20
C PRO A 26 -30.14 -68.66 1.31
N ARG A 27 -29.48 -68.40 0.18
CA ARG A 27 -28.08 -67.92 0.15
C ARG A 27 -28.02 -66.45 0.61
N PRO A 28 -27.53 -66.15 1.81
CA PRO A 28 -27.41 -64.77 2.26
C PRO A 28 -26.34 -64.04 1.44
N PHE A 29 -26.48 -62.73 1.34
CA PHE A 29 -25.45 -61.92 0.73
C PHE A 29 -24.21 -61.87 1.63
N LEU A 30 -23.03 -61.76 1.03
CA LEU A 30 -21.78 -61.76 1.78
C LEU A 30 -21.74 -60.63 2.83
N HIS A 31 -22.34 -59.48 2.52
CA HIS A 31 -22.41 -58.35 3.45
C HIS A 31 -23.29 -58.63 4.68
N GLU A 32 -24.30 -59.51 4.58
CA GLU A 32 -25.13 -59.93 5.72
C GLU A 32 -24.32 -60.86 6.65
N LEU A 33 -23.53 -61.78 6.08
CA LEU A 33 -22.64 -62.65 6.86
C LEU A 33 -21.49 -61.89 7.53
N LEU A 34 -21.05 -60.79 6.91
CA LEU A 34 -20.01 -59.92 7.45
C LEU A 34 -20.57 -58.83 8.38
N GLN A 35 -21.90 -58.72 8.50
CA GLN A 35 -22.55 -57.73 9.35
C GLN A 35 -22.30 -58.07 10.83
N GLY A 36 -21.49 -57.25 11.50
CA GLY A 36 -21.03 -57.49 12.88
C GLY A 36 -19.67 -58.20 13.00
N SER A 37 -19.07 -58.60 11.87
CA SER A 37 -17.68 -59.10 11.85
C SER A 37 -16.69 -57.93 11.93
N ARG A 38 -15.58 -58.10 12.66
CA ARG A 38 -14.52 -57.10 12.79
C ARG A 38 -13.33 -57.58 11.98
N ILE A 39 -13.04 -56.91 10.87
CA ILE A 39 -11.84 -57.19 10.06
C ILE A 39 -10.63 -56.65 10.84
N PRO A 40 -9.65 -57.48 11.24
CA PRO A 40 -8.42 -56.96 11.80
C PRO A 40 -7.63 -56.28 10.68
N LEU A 41 -7.69 -54.95 10.59
CA LEU A 41 -6.78 -54.20 9.72
C LEU A 41 -5.37 -54.32 10.31
N PRO A 42 -4.34 -54.60 9.50
CA PRO A 42 -2.97 -54.56 9.99
C PRO A 42 -2.68 -53.17 10.55
N GLU A 43 -2.01 -53.14 11.69
CA GLU A 43 -1.72 -51.91 12.43
C GLU A 43 -0.99 -50.92 11.54
N LYS A 44 -1.54 -49.70 11.43
CA LYS A 44 -1.04 -48.63 10.57
C LYS A 44 0.45 -48.41 10.92
N PRO A 45 1.39 -48.54 9.96
CA PRO A 45 2.80 -48.33 10.28
C PRO A 45 2.99 -46.93 10.86
N ALA A 46 3.76 -46.84 11.95
CA ALA A 46 3.96 -45.61 12.69
C ALA A 46 4.31 -44.45 11.75
N PRO A 47 3.72 -43.26 11.94
CA PRO A 47 4.00 -42.11 11.09
C PRO A 47 5.51 -41.83 11.11
N LYS A 48 6.14 -41.95 9.94
CA LYS A 48 7.58 -41.73 9.76
C LYS A 48 7.94 -40.35 10.35
N LYS A 49 8.85 -40.33 11.34
CA LYS A 49 9.38 -39.07 11.92
C LYS A 49 9.82 -38.16 10.78
N ARG A 50 9.25 -36.96 10.71
CA ARG A 50 9.55 -35.98 9.66
C ARG A 50 11.05 -35.69 9.68
N SER A 51 11.67 -35.72 8.50
CA SER A 51 13.08 -35.35 8.36
C SER A 51 13.21 -33.84 8.60
N PRO A 52 14.28 -33.39 9.29
CA PRO A 52 14.49 -31.99 9.65
C PRO A 52 14.52 -31.05 8.45
N GLU A 53 14.87 -31.58 7.27
CA GLU A 53 14.87 -30.85 6.01
C GLU A 53 13.46 -30.42 5.56
N LEU A 54 12.44 -31.24 5.81
CA LEU A 54 11.06 -30.93 5.42
C LEU A 54 10.43 -29.86 6.32
N GLU A 55 10.80 -29.84 7.60
CA GLU A 55 10.35 -28.81 8.54
C GLU A 55 10.99 -27.46 8.23
N ALA A 56 12.27 -27.44 7.89
CA ALA A 56 12.96 -26.22 7.43
C ALA A 56 12.35 -25.66 6.15
N ARG A 57 12.01 -26.52 5.18
CA ARG A 57 11.32 -26.10 3.95
C ARG A 57 9.92 -25.56 4.22
N LEU A 58 9.16 -26.17 5.13
CA LEU A 58 7.83 -25.69 5.51
C LEU A 58 7.89 -24.35 6.24
N ALA A 59 8.86 -24.16 7.13
CA ALA A 59 9.06 -22.88 7.81
C ALA A 59 9.36 -21.76 6.81
N LYS A 60 10.20 -22.04 5.80
CA LYS A 60 10.50 -21.07 4.73
C LYS A 60 9.26 -20.71 3.90
N ILE A 61 8.47 -21.70 3.48
CA ILE A 61 7.25 -21.46 2.70
C ILE A 61 6.25 -20.63 3.52
N LYS A 62 6.10 -20.94 4.81
CA LYS A 62 5.19 -20.21 5.69
C LYS A 62 5.61 -18.75 5.88
N ALA A 63 6.91 -18.51 6.09
CA ALA A 63 7.45 -17.15 6.21
C ALA A 63 7.21 -16.33 4.93
N GLN A 64 7.39 -16.93 3.75
CA GLN A 64 7.12 -16.26 2.47
C GLN A 64 5.64 -15.91 2.31
N LEU A 65 4.74 -16.81 2.69
CA LEU A 65 3.29 -16.57 2.61
C LEU A 65 2.85 -15.44 3.56
N GLU A 66 3.38 -15.44 4.78
CA GLU A 66 3.12 -14.40 5.78
C GLU A 66 3.63 -13.03 5.31
N GLU A 67 4.79 -12.98 4.64
CA GLU A 67 5.33 -11.75 4.06
C GLU A 67 4.46 -11.24 2.89
N GLU A 68 4.04 -12.12 1.99
CA GLU A 68 3.12 -11.77 0.89
C GLU A 68 1.75 -11.27 1.39
N GLU A 69 1.20 -11.90 2.44
CA GLU A 69 -0.05 -11.45 3.08
C GLU A 69 0.12 -10.10 3.78
N TYR A 70 1.23 -9.90 4.49
CA TYR A 70 1.57 -8.62 5.09
C TYR A 70 1.72 -7.53 4.02
N GLU A 71 2.37 -7.85 2.90
CA GLU A 71 2.48 -6.93 1.77
C GLU A 71 1.13 -6.56 1.19
N LYS A 72 0.25 -7.54 0.99
CA LYS A 72 -1.08 -7.30 0.45
C LYS A 72 -1.95 -6.45 1.38
N MET A 73 -1.88 -6.68 2.70
CA MET A 73 -2.61 -5.87 3.69
C MET A 73 -2.07 -4.44 3.80
N THR A 74 -0.76 -4.25 3.65
CA THR A 74 -0.12 -2.93 3.76
C THR A 74 -0.01 -2.20 2.41
N ARG A 75 -0.35 -2.83 1.30
CA ARG A 75 -0.22 -2.28 -0.06
C ARG A 75 -1.01 -1.01 -0.28
N ASP A 76 -2.21 -0.89 0.27
CA ASP A 76 -3.04 0.30 0.07
C ASP A 76 -2.52 1.50 0.89
N VAL A 77 -1.93 1.23 2.05
CA VAL A 77 -1.23 2.23 2.89
C VAL A 77 0.12 2.60 2.28
N ARG A 78 0.82 1.63 1.69
CA ARG A 78 2.09 1.85 0.98
C ARG A 78 1.90 2.48 -0.40
N LYS A 79 0.78 2.31 -1.09
CA LYS A 79 0.55 2.99 -2.39
C LYS A 79 0.51 4.51 -2.22
N THR A 80 -0.05 4.98 -1.11
CA THR A 80 0.02 6.39 -0.69
C THR A 80 1.43 6.85 -0.30
N GLU A 81 2.40 5.93 -0.14
CA GLU A 81 3.77 6.20 0.34
C GLU A 81 4.86 5.89 -0.72
N LEU A 82 4.58 4.96 -1.65
CA LEU A 82 5.41 4.52 -2.77
C LEU A 82 5.06 5.22 -4.08
N GLU A 83 3.87 5.83 -4.20
CA GLU A 83 3.79 7.11 -4.90
C GLU A 83 4.59 8.13 -4.09
N GLN A 84 5.91 7.95 -4.03
CA GLN A 84 6.84 9.05 -3.83
C GLN A 84 6.60 9.95 -5.03
N ASP A 85 5.61 10.83 -4.86
CA ASP A 85 5.24 11.87 -5.79
C ASP A 85 6.55 12.55 -6.19
N PRO A 86 6.84 12.78 -7.48
CA PRO A 86 7.97 13.61 -7.88
C PRO A 86 8.02 14.97 -7.13
N SER A 87 6.94 15.37 -6.44
CA SER A 87 6.94 16.39 -5.41
C SER A 87 7.92 16.17 -4.26
N ASP A 88 8.18 14.95 -3.78
CA ASP A 88 9.04 14.68 -2.62
C ASP A 88 10.51 14.86 -2.99
N MET A 89 10.92 14.34 -4.15
CA MET A 89 12.25 14.61 -4.70
C MET A 89 12.45 16.10 -4.99
N LYS A 90 11.43 16.78 -5.52
CA LYS A 90 11.45 18.24 -5.75
C LYS A 90 11.40 19.02 -4.44
N ALA A 91 10.69 18.56 -3.42
CA ALA A 91 10.61 19.19 -2.10
C ALA A 91 11.95 19.09 -1.39
N ALA A 92 12.61 17.92 -1.45
CA ALA A 92 13.97 17.75 -0.96
C ALA A 92 14.96 18.68 -1.70
N SER A 93 14.84 18.77 -3.02
CA SER A 93 15.66 19.67 -3.85
C SER A 93 15.44 21.15 -3.50
N ASN A 94 14.19 21.56 -3.32
CA ASN A 94 13.82 22.93 -2.97
C ASN A 94 14.25 23.28 -1.55
N ALA A 95 14.09 22.36 -0.59
CA ALA A 95 14.57 22.52 0.78
C ALA A 95 16.10 22.64 0.84
N MET A 96 16.80 21.87 0.00
CA MET A 96 18.27 21.96 -0.12
C MET A 96 18.72 23.28 -0.76
N GLY A 97 17.99 23.77 -1.77
CA GLY A 97 18.22 25.08 -2.39
C GLY A 97 18.01 26.25 -1.43
N GLU A 98 17.00 26.17 -0.56
CA GLU A 98 16.74 27.17 0.47
C GLU A 98 17.87 27.21 1.51
N GLY A 99 18.33 26.04 1.97
CA GLY A 99 19.48 25.95 2.86
C GLY A 99 20.77 26.52 2.26
N LEU A 100 21.01 26.27 0.96
CA LEU A 100 22.18 26.80 0.26
C LEU A 100 22.12 28.34 0.15
N ASN A 101 20.97 28.91 -0.21
CA ASN A 101 20.80 30.37 -0.28
C ASN A 101 21.06 31.03 1.07
N VAL A 102 20.53 30.43 2.14
CA VAL A 102 20.72 30.88 3.52
C VAL A 102 22.19 30.83 3.93
N LEU A 103 22.93 29.80 3.53
CA LEU A 103 24.37 29.68 3.80
C LEU A 103 25.17 30.76 3.06
N VAL A 104 24.88 30.96 1.76
CA VAL A 104 25.56 31.99 0.94
C VAL A 104 25.29 33.38 1.49
N ALA A 105 24.04 33.73 1.78
CA ALA A 105 23.66 35.04 2.30
C ALA A 105 24.29 35.35 3.68
N LYS A 106 24.39 34.36 4.56
CA LYS A 106 25.06 34.55 5.86
C LYS A 106 26.57 34.56 5.75
N GLY A 107 27.14 33.77 4.85
CA GLY A 107 28.56 33.81 4.53
C GLY A 107 28.98 35.18 3.98
N THR A 108 28.19 35.76 3.08
CA THR A 108 28.42 37.12 2.59
C THR A 108 28.21 38.15 3.69
N ALA A 109 27.15 38.04 4.51
CA ALA A 109 26.94 38.96 5.64
C ALA A 109 28.10 38.95 6.64
N PHE A 110 28.67 37.77 6.94
CA PHE A 110 29.86 37.65 7.77
C PHE A 110 31.08 38.29 7.12
N ALA A 111 31.36 37.96 5.86
CA ALA A 111 32.50 38.51 5.13
C ALA A 111 32.39 40.04 5.01
N THR A 112 31.22 40.55 4.64
CA THR A 112 30.93 41.98 4.57
C THR A 112 31.09 42.64 5.95
N GLY A 113 30.57 42.04 7.02
CA GLY A 113 30.75 42.57 8.38
C GLY A 113 32.22 42.62 8.80
N TYR A 114 32.99 41.57 8.51
CA TYR A 114 34.42 41.48 8.78
C TYR A 114 35.24 42.51 7.97
N TYR A 115 35.00 42.64 6.67
CA TYR A 115 35.73 43.60 5.84
C TYR A 115 35.31 45.04 6.13
N ALA A 116 34.03 45.27 6.47
CA ALA A 116 33.55 46.59 6.87
C ALA A 116 34.21 47.06 8.17
N SER A 117 34.37 46.17 9.16
CA SER A 117 35.08 46.52 10.39
C SER A 117 36.59 46.70 10.16
N VAL A 118 37.19 45.93 9.25
CA VAL A 118 38.61 46.13 8.86
C VAL A 118 38.81 47.54 8.29
N ALA A 119 37.85 48.01 7.49
CA ALA A 119 37.87 49.36 6.92
C ALA A 119 37.63 50.46 7.96
N ALA A 120 36.81 50.20 8.99
CA ALA A 120 36.43 51.21 9.98
C ALA A 120 37.40 51.34 11.16
N TRP A 121 37.89 50.23 11.72
CA TRP A 121 38.72 50.20 12.93
C TRP A 121 40.10 49.56 12.72
N GLY A 122 40.47 49.27 11.47
CA GLY A 122 41.76 48.67 11.16
C GLY A 122 41.78 47.15 11.34
N ARG A 123 42.99 46.58 11.31
CA ARG A 123 43.17 45.12 11.14
C ARG A 123 43.26 44.35 12.47
N ASP A 124 42.61 44.84 13.52
CA ASP A 124 42.56 44.13 14.81
C ASP A 124 41.64 42.90 14.73
N PRO A 125 42.16 41.67 14.90
CA PRO A 125 41.38 40.46 14.68
C PRO A 125 40.15 40.33 15.59
N PHE A 126 40.25 40.81 16.83
CA PHE A 126 39.17 40.74 17.83
C PHE A 126 37.92 41.52 17.39
N TRP A 127 38.07 42.81 17.06
CA TRP A 127 36.94 43.64 16.62
C TRP A 127 36.36 43.16 15.29
N ASN A 128 37.22 42.67 14.39
CA ASN A 128 36.79 42.21 13.08
C ASN A 128 35.97 40.92 13.13
N THR A 129 36.39 39.96 13.95
CA THR A 129 35.64 38.72 14.15
C THR A 129 34.30 38.95 14.85
N ILE A 130 34.26 39.84 15.85
CA ILE A 130 33.01 40.22 16.53
C ILE A 130 32.05 40.90 15.55
N ALA A 131 32.54 41.84 14.74
CA ALA A 131 31.70 42.51 13.75
C ALA A 131 31.16 41.55 12.69
N GLY A 132 31.96 40.58 12.24
CA GLY A 132 31.50 39.50 11.36
C GLY A 132 30.40 38.66 12.01
N LEU A 133 30.56 38.26 13.28
CA LEU A 133 29.55 37.51 14.04
C LEU A 133 28.25 38.29 14.22
N VAL A 134 28.33 39.57 14.56
CA VAL A 134 27.16 40.47 14.65
C VAL A 134 26.48 40.58 13.28
N GLY A 135 27.26 40.72 12.20
CA GLY A 135 26.76 40.70 10.82
C GLY A 135 26.04 39.39 10.48
N LEU A 136 26.51 38.25 10.98
CA LEU A 136 25.86 36.95 10.80
C LEU A 136 24.52 36.89 11.52
N ILE A 137 24.44 37.36 12.77
CA ILE A 137 23.19 37.42 13.55
C ILE A 137 22.18 38.34 12.86
N ILE A 138 22.59 39.54 12.48
CA ILE A 138 21.72 40.50 11.77
C ILE A 138 21.28 39.93 10.43
N GLY A 139 22.20 39.41 9.63
CA GLY A 139 21.91 38.74 8.36
C GLY A 139 20.97 37.55 8.53
N PHE A 140 21.01 36.87 9.69
CA PHE A 140 20.05 35.82 10.01
C PHE A 140 18.64 36.37 10.13
N PHE A 141 18.42 37.39 10.94
CA PHE A 141 17.10 38.01 11.10
C PHE A 141 16.58 38.64 9.81
N VAL A 142 17.45 39.33 9.07
CA VAL A 142 17.08 39.94 7.78
C VAL A 142 16.63 38.87 6.80
N GLU A 143 17.41 37.80 6.61
CA GLU A 143 17.06 36.72 5.69
C GLU A 143 15.80 35.98 6.13
N THR A 144 15.64 35.67 7.42
CA THR A 144 14.39 35.04 7.92
C THR A 144 13.17 35.92 7.66
N THR A 145 13.31 37.23 7.84
CA THR A 145 12.22 38.19 7.58
C THR A 145 11.94 38.30 6.07
N LEU A 146 12.99 38.38 5.25
CA LEU A 146 12.87 38.43 3.78
C LEU A 146 12.26 37.14 3.23
N PHE A 147 12.68 35.99 3.76
CA PHE A 147 12.19 34.68 3.40
C PHE A 147 10.71 34.56 3.71
N VAL A 148 10.26 34.94 4.91
CA VAL A 148 8.83 34.95 5.25
C VAL A 148 8.05 35.90 4.35
N ALA A 149 8.55 37.12 4.12
CA ALA A 149 7.88 38.10 3.27
C ALA A 149 7.79 37.64 1.81
N ARG A 150 8.83 36.96 1.30
CA ARG A 150 8.89 36.41 -0.07
C ARG A 150 8.07 35.13 -0.21
N SER A 151 8.26 34.18 0.69
CA SER A 151 7.53 32.91 0.77
C SER A 151 6.03 33.14 0.88
N SER A 152 5.60 34.16 1.65
CA SER A 152 4.19 34.55 1.73
C SER A 152 3.61 35.01 0.38
N ARG A 153 4.41 35.63 -0.50
CA ARG A 153 3.96 36.03 -1.84
C ARG A 153 3.86 34.82 -2.78
N GLU A 154 4.80 33.89 -2.69
CA GLU A 154 4.87 32.71 -3.55
C GLU A 154 3.73 31.71 -3.26
N ILE A 155 3.39 31.53 -1.98
CA ILE A 155 2.21 30.76 -1.55
C ILE A 155 0.92 31.39 -2.08
N SER A 156 0.84 32.72 -2.07
CA SER A 156 -0.32 33.46 -2.61
C SER A 156 -0.45 33.27 -4.11
N GLU A 157 0.65 33.35 -4.85
CA GLU A 157 0.64 33.13 -6.31
C GLU A 157 0.27 31.70 -6.70
N GLN A 158 0.78 30.69 -5.98
CA GLN A 158 0.39 29.30 -6.24
C GLN A 158 -1.10 29.08 -5.99
N ASN A 159 -1.65 29.64 -4.90
CA ASN A 159 -3.07 29.53 -4.59
C ASN A 159 -3.94 30.24 -5.64
N LEU A 160 -3.51 31.40 -6.13
CA LEU A 160 -4.19 32.13 -7.21
C LEU A 160 -4.15 31.35 -8.54
N ARG A 161 -3.01 30.74 -8.89
CA ARG A 161 -2.89 29.86 -10.06
C ARG A 161 -3.86 28.68 -9.96
N ARG A 162 -3.86 27.97 -8.82
CA ARG A 162 -4.79 26.86 -8.56
C ARG A 162 -6.26 27.27 -8.65
N ARG A 163 -6.62 28.47 -8.15
CA ARG A 163 -7.99 29.01 -8.28
C ARG A 163 -8.37 29.30 -9.73
N ARG A 164 -7.45 29.86 -10.52
CA ARG A 164 -7.66 30.15 -11.94
C ARG A 164 -7.90 28.88 -12.75
N ASP A 165 -7.11 27.85 -12.54
CA ASP A 165 -7.22 26.58 -13.26
C ASP A 165 -8.53 25.86 -12.90
N ARG A 166 -8.92 25.88 -11.62
CA ARG A 166 -10.21 25.33 -11.16
C ARG A 166 -11.41 26.04 -11.78
N ASN A 167 -11.38 27.37 -11.84
CA ASN A 167 -12.45 28.15 -12.49
C ASN A 167 -12.49 27.93 -14.01
N LYS A 168 -11.34 27.74 -14.66
CA LYS A 168 -11.30 27.38 -16.09
C LYS A 168 -11.95 26.02 -16.35
N LEU A 169 -11.61 24.99 -15.57
CA LEU A 169 -12.23 23.66 -15.69
C LEU A 169 -13.75 23.72 -15.50
N SER A 170 -14.20 24.38 -14.42
CA SER A 170 -15.63 24.54 -14.17
C SER A 170 -16.36 25.32 -15.28
N GLY A 171 -15.70 26.29 -15.91
CA GLY A 171 -16.26 27.02 -17.04
C GLY A 171 -16.38 26.16 -18.30
N VAL A 172 -15.37 25.35 -18.60
CA VAL A 172 -15.38 24.40 -19.72
C VAL A 172 -16.48 23.36 -19.52
N ASP A 173 -16.60 22.78 -18.33
CA ASP A 173 -17.65 21.80 -18.02
C ASP A 173 -19.06 22.38 -18.20
N ARG A 174 -19.27 23.63 -17.79
CA ARG A 174 -20.53 24.34 -17.98
C ARG A 174 -20.86 24.58 -19.45
N ILE A 175 -19.88 24.96 -20.26
CA ILE A 175 -20.07 25.17 -21.70
C ILE A 175 -20.38 23.84 -22.39
N SER A 176 -19.67 22.76 -22.04
CA SER A 176 -19.93 21.42 -22.56
C SER A 176 -21.36 20.96 -22.26
N GLN A 177 -21.85 21.17 -21.03
CA GLN A 177 -23.23 20.84 -20.67
C GLN A 177 -24.26 21.64 -21.47
N ILE A 178 -24.03 22.95 -21.67
CA ILE A 178 -24.94 23.80 -22.45
C ILE A 178 -24.99 23.32 -23.91
N VAL A 179 -23.85 23.08 -24.53
CA VAL A 179 -23.76 22.57 -25.92
C VAL A 179 -24.43 21.20 -26.06
N GLU A 180 -24.28 20.32 -25.07
CA GLU A 180 -24.92 19.00 -25.07
C GLU A 180 -26.45 19.09 -24.92
N THR A 181 -26.94 20.03 -24.10
CA THR A 181 -28.38 20.29 -23.98
C THR A 181 -28.98 20.91 -25.24
N GLU A 182 -28.26 21.81 -25.91
CA GLU A 182 -28.70 22.50 -27.13
C GLU A 182 -28.81 21.50 -28.31
N ASN A 183 -27.80 20.64 -28.49
CA ASN A 183 -27.82 19.57 -29.49
C ASN A 183 -28.95 18.55 -29.25
N THR A 184 -29.28 18.26 -27.99
CA THR A 184 -30.36 17.33 -27.64
C THR A 184 -31.75 17.94 -27.88
N SER A 185 -31.90 19.25 -27.72
CA SER A 185 -33.14 19.95 -28.08
C SER A 185 -33.37 20.03 -29.59
N ASP A 186 -32.31 20.23 -30.37
CA ASP A 186 -32.43 20.29 -31.83
C ASP A 186 -32.78 18.93 -32.46
N SER A 187 -32.24 17.82 -31.93
CA SER A 187 -32.61 16.49 -32.41
C SER A 187 -34.10 16.16 -32.14
N LYS A 188 -34.62 16.51 -30.95
CA LYS A 188 -36.05 16.32 -30.62
C LYS A 188 -36.97 17.23 -31.43
N SER A 189 -36.50 18.40 -31.85
CA SER A 189 -37.27 19.32 -32.70
C SER A 189 -37.40 18.79 -34.14
N GLN A 190 -36.32 18.22 -34.69
CA GLN A 190 -36.38 17.60 -36.03
C GLN A 190 -37.26 16.34 -36.06
N ASP A 191 -37.18 15.50 -35.02
CA ASP A 191 -37.95 14.25 -34.95
C ASP A 191 -39.47 14.51 -34.84
N LYS A 192 -39.88 15.54 -34.08
CA LYS A 192 -41.29 15.97 -34.03
C LYS A 192 -41.80 16.51 -35.37
N LYS A 193 -40.97 17.24 -36.11
CA LYS A 193 -41.34 17.74 -37.44
C LYS A 193 -41.50 16.63 -38.49
N ALA A 194 -40.73 15.55 -38.36
CA ALA A 194 -40.85 14.38 -39.24
C ALA A 194 -42.15 13.59 -38.99
N ILE A 195 -42.63 13.55 -37.75
CA ILE A 195 -43.85 12.81 -37.37
C ILE A 195 -45.12 13.58 -37.76
N ASP A 196 -45.15 14.91 -37.57
CA ASP A 196 -46.34 15.73 -37.87
C ASP A 196 -46.53 16.02 -39.37
N GLY A 197 -45.51 15.77 -40.21
CA GLY A 197 -45.56 15.95 -41.66
C GLY A 197 -46.09 14.73 -42.45
N SER A 198 -46.51 13.66 -41.78
CA SER A 198 -46.96 12.40 -42.40
C SER A 198 -48.47 12.12 -42.25
N ALA A 199 -49.26 13.08 -41.77
CA ALA A 199 -50.73 13.02 -41.72
C ALA A 199 -51.33 13.96 -42.77
#